data_AF-A0A1J3EYZ5-F1
#
_entry.id   AF-A0A1J3EYZ5-F1
#
_cell.length_a   1.000
_cell.length_b   1.000
_cell.length_c   1.000
_cell.angle_alpha   90.00
_cell.angle_beta   90.00
_cell.angle_gamma   90.00
#
_symmetry.space_group_name_H-M   'P 1'
#
loop_
_entity.id
_entity.type
_entity.pdbx_description
1 polymer ?
#
loop_
_entity_poly.entity_id
_entity_poly.type
_entity_poly.pdbx_seq_one_letter_code
_entity_poly.pdbx_strand_id
1 'polypeptide(L)'
;DDSCLILWDARTGTSPAIKVEKAHDADLHCVDWNPHDNNLILTGSADNTIRVFDRRNMTSNGVGSPVYKFEGHKAAVLCVQWSPDKSSVFGSSAEDGLLNLWDCDRVGKKSEHALKPPAGLFFQHAGHRDK
;
A
#
# COMPACT_ATOMS: atom_id res chain seq x y z
N ASP A 1 1.51 10.37 12.10
CA ASP A 1 1.32 11.74 12.59
C ASP A 1 1.52 12.82 11.52
N ASP A 2 2.48 12.72 10.57
CA ASP A 2 2.66 13.76 9.53
C ASP A 2 2.19 13.37 8.11
N SER A 3 1.61 12.17 7.96
CA SER A 3 1.15 11.56 6.70
C SER A 3 2.20 11.54 5.57
N CYS A 4 3.49 11.66 5.91
CA CYS A 4 4.58 11.69 4.94
C CYS A 4 5.21 10.30 4.77
N LEU A 5 5.75 10.05 3.57
CA LEU A 5 6.67 8.94 3.34
C LEU A 5 8.07 9.53 3.16
N ILE A 6 9.01 9.12 4.02
CA ILE A 6 10.37 9.68 4.05
C ILE A 6 11.36 8.54 3.81
N LEU A 7 12.24 8.73 2.82
CA LEU A 7 13.35 7.83 2.56
C LEU A 7 14.65 8.50 3.02
N TRP A 8 15.40 7.76 3.81
CA TRP A 8 16.69 8.17 4.34
C TRP A 8 17.81 7.41 3.65
N ASP A 9 18.90 8.11 3.34
CA ASP A 9 20.16 7.47 3.00
C ASP A 9 21.06 7.48 4.24
N ALA A 10 21.25 6.29 4.83
CA ALA A 10 22.05 6.14 6.04
C ALA A 10 23.53 6.50 5.84
N ARG A 11 24.01 6.58 4.59
CA ARG A 11 25.40 6.97 4.28
C ARG A 11 25.61 8.48 4.41
N THR A 12 24.57 9.28 4.20
CA THR A 12 24.64 10.75 4.34
C THR A 12 24.15 11.18 5.71
N GLY A 13 23.03 10.62 6.18
CA GLY A 13 22.53 10.72 7.56
C GLY A 13 22.08 12.10 8.04
N THR A 14 22.23 13.16 7.24
CA THR A 14 21.99 14.55 7.66
C THR A 14 20.67 15.15 7.15
N SER A 15 20.10 14.60 6.08
CA SER A 15 18.81 15.03 5.55
C SER A 15 18.08 13.89 4.83
N PRO A 16 16.74 13.93 4.72
CA PRO A 16 15.99 12.99 3.88
C PRO A 16 16.52 12.99 2.44
N ALA A 17 16.64 11.81 1.84
CA ALA A 17 16.95 11.69 0.42
C ALA A 17 15.71 12.02 -0.43
N ILE A 18 14.54 11.56 0.03
CA ILE A 18 13.24 11.82 -0.57
C ILE A 18 12.22 12.04 0.56
N LYS A 19 11.34 13.02 0.38
CA LYS A 19 10.16 13.22 1.20
C LYS A 19 8.96 13.36 0.27
N VAL A 20 7.98 12.48 0.41
CA VAL A 20 6.66 12.61 -0.23
C VAL A 20 5.74 13.23 0.80
N GLU A 21 5.32 14.47 0.52
CA GLU A 21 4.38 15.17 1.39
C GLU A 21 2.97 14.68 1.08
N LYS A 22 2.15 14.48 2.13
CA LYS A 22 0.78 13.94 1.99
C LYS A 22 0.75 12.64 1.19
N ALA A 23 1.66 11.73 1.52
CA ALA A 23 1.66 10.37 0.94
C ALA A 23 0.31 9.68 1.20
N HIS A 24 -0.31 9.95 2.35
CA HIS A 24 -1.68 9.56 2.71
C HIS A 24 -2.50 10.74 3.23
N ASP A 25 -3.81 10.55 3.36
CA ASP A 25 -4.73 11.55 3.93
C ASP A 25 -4.83 11.46 5.46
N ALA A 26 -4.16 10.47 6.07
CA ALA A 26 -4.01 10.27 7.50
C ALA A 26 -2.71 9.51 7.80
N ASP A 27 -2.50 9.17 9.08
CA ASP A 27 -1.29 8.50 9.56
C ASP A 27 -0.93 7.24 8.78
N LEU A 28 0.35 7.10 8.43
CA LEU A 28 0.89 5.85 7.91
C LEU A 28 1.18 4.92 9.11
N HIS A 29 0.75 3.67 9.00
CA HIS A 29 0.96 2.67 10.06
C HIS A 29 1.98 1.61 9.68
N CYS A 30 2.09 1.30 8.39
CA CYS A 30 2.93 0.22 7.90
C CYS A 30 3.53 0.55 6.53
N VAL A 31 4.72 -0.01 6.29
CA VAL A 31 5.45 0.10 5.04
C VAL A 31 6.16 -1.22 4.75
N ASP A 32 6.27 -1.58 3.48
CA ASP A 32 7.03 -2.75 3.05
C ASP A 32 7.68 -2.52 1.68
N TRP A 33 8.85 -3.13 1.48
CA TRP A 33 9.59 -3.07 0.21
C TRP A 33 9.25 -4.27 -0.65
N ASN A 34 9.00 -4.07 -1.95
CA ASN A 34 8.79 -5.19 -2.84
C ASN A 34 10.10 -6.01 -2.98
N PRO A 35 10.07 -7.33 -2.71
CA PRO A 35 11.27 -8.16 -2.72
C PRO A 35 11.79 -8.46 -4.14
N HIS A 36 11.00 -8.17 -5.18
CA HIS A 36 11.33 -8.41 -6.58
C HIS A 36 11.67 -7.12 -7.37
N ASP A 37 11.11 -5.96 -7.00
CA ASP A 37 11.47 -4.63 -7.55
C ASP A 37 11.72 -3.63 -6.40
N ASN A 38 12.99 -3.34 -6.13
CA ASN A 38 13.40 -2.44 -5.05
C ASN A 38 13.00 -0.97 -5.24
N ASN A 39 12.30 -0.62 -6.31
CA ASN A 39 11.73 0.71 -6.51
C ASN A 39 10.30 0.80 -5.98
N LEU A 40 9.61 -0.32 -5.79
CA LEU A 40 8.23 -0.33 -5.31
C LEU A 40 8.16 -0.41 -3.79
N ILE A 41 7.39 0.51 -3.21
CA ILE A 41 7.15 0.62 -1.78
C ILE A 41 5.65 0.55 -1.56
N LEU A 42 5.22 -0.35 -0.67
CA LEU A 42 3.83 -0.54 -0.26
C LEU A 42 3.61 0.13 1.08
N THR A 43 2.49 0.82 1.24
CA THR A 43 2.17 1.59 2.45
C THR A 43 0.71 1.40 2.82
N GLY A 44 0.41 1.35 4.11
CA GLY A 44 -0.96 1.30 4.65
C GLY A 44 -1.19 2.38 5.71
N SER A 45 -2.42 2.91 5.76
CA SER A 45 -2.75 4.10 6.54
C SER A 45 -4.10 4.02 7.27
N ALA A 46 -4.23 4.89 8.28
CA ALA A 46 -5.48 5.26 8.92
C ALA A 46 -6.55 5.84 7.98
N ASP A 47 -6.18 6.25 6.75
CA ASP A 47 -7.14 6.70 5.74
C ASP A 47 -7.90 5.54 5.06
N ASN A 48 -7.72 4.32 5.58
CA ASN A 48 -8.29 3.05 5.09
C ASN A 48 -7.74 2.61 3.73
N THR A 49 -6.72 3.27 3.19
CA THR A 49 -6.15 2.97 1.88
C THR A 49 -4.78 2.33 1.99
N ILE A 50 -4.46 1.58 0.93
CA ILE A 50 -3.12 1.06 0.67
C ILE A 50 -2.61 1.75 -0.58
N ARG A 51 -1.38 2.23 -0.55
CA ARG A 51 -0.75 2.92 -1.68
C ARG A 51 0.57 2.25 -2.04
N VAL A 52 0.81 2.12 -3.34
CA VAL A 52 2.11 1.69 -3.89
C VAL A 52 2.78 2.90 -4.50
N PHE A 53 4.01 3.16 -4.08
CA PHE A 53 4.87 4.22 -4.62
C PHE A 53 6.00 3.59 -5.43
N ASP A 54 6.39 4.28 -6.51
CA ASP A 54 7.58 3.96 -7.27
C ASP A 54 8.64 5.04 -7.01
N ARG A 55 9.78 4.66 -6.43
CA ARG A 55 10.87 5.56 -6.09
C ARG A 55 11.45 6.32 -7.27
N ARG A 56 11.32 5.80 -8.49
CA ARG A 56 11.72 6.49 -9.72
C ARG A 56 10.84 7.72 -10.01
N ASN A 57 9.61 7.70 -9.51
CA ASN A 57 8.62 8.77 -9.70
C ASN A 57 8.50 9.71 -8.49
N MET A 58 9.15 9.37 -7.37
CA MET A 58 9.16 10.21 -6.17
C MET A 58 10.25 11.29 -6.33
N THR A 59 9.85 12.55 -6.28
CA THR A 59 10.78 13.69 -6.38
C THR A 59 11.01 14.34 -5.02
N SER A 60 12.18 14.95 -4.83
CA SER A 60 12.55 15.66 -3.59
C SER A 60 11.66 16.86 -3.27
N ASN A 61 10.82 17.31 -4.21
CA ASN A 61 9.95 18.47 -4.06
C ASN A 61 8.59 18.13 -3.42
N GLY A 62 8.47 16.99 -2.75
CA GLY A 62 7.22 16.56 -2.11
C GLY A 62 6.20 15.94 -3.06
N VAL A 63 6.45 15.98 -4.38
CA VAL A 63 5.53 15.45 -5.39
C VAL A 63 5.87 13.99 -5.68
N GLY A 64 4.98 13.11 -5.23
CA GLY A 64 4.98 11.70 -5.58
C GLY A 64 3.57 11.16 -5.47
N SER A 65 2.88 10.99 -6.59
CA SER A 65 1.59 10.29 -6.60
C SER A 65 1.84 8.79 -6.53
N PRO A 66 1.01 8.03 -5.79
CA PRO A 66 1.10 6.59 -5.81
C PRO A 66 0.81 6.06 -7.21
N VAL A 67 1.54 5.02 -7.64
CA VAL A 67 1.27 4.32 -8.91
C VAL A 67 0.01 3.45 -8.81
N TYR A 68 -0.32 2.99 -7.60
CA TYR A 68 -1.58 2.30 -7.31
C TYR A 68 -2.18 2.78 -5.99
N LYS A 69 -3.50 2.92 -5.97
CA LYS A 69 -4.30 3.14 -4.76
C LYS A 69 -5.31 2.01 -4.64
N PHE A 70 -5.28 1.29 -3.53
CA PHE A 70 -6.21 0.21 -3.23
C PHE A 70 -7.15 0.67 -2.11
N GLU A 71 -8.43 0.58 -2.40
CA GLU A 71 -9.53 0.91 -1.49
C GLU A 71 -10.29 -0.39 -1.21
N GLY A 72 -10.82 -0.60 -0.01
CA GLY A 72 -11.60 -1.80 0.29
C GLY A 72 -11.66 -2.17 1.76
N HIS A 73 -10.67 -1.76 2.54
CA HIS A 73 -10.79 -1.74 3.98
C HIS A 73 -11.76 -0.64 4.43
N LYS A 74 -12.46 -0.89 5.55
CA LYS A 74 -13.43 0.03 6.14
C LYS A 74 -12.92 0.73 7.40
N ALA A 75 -11.71 0.39 7.82
CA ALA A 75 -11.02 0.97 8.97
C ALA A 75 -9.50 0.95 8.73
N ALA A 76 -8.74 1.48 9.69
CA ALA A 76 -7.31 1.73 9.55
C ALA A 76 -6.53 0.49 9.13
N VAL A 77 -5.69 0.63 8.11
CA VAL A 77 -4.82 -0.46 7.64
C VAL A 77 -3.61 -0.56 8.56
N LEU A 78 -3.48 -1.69 9.25
CA LEU A 78 -2.47 -1.89 10.28
C LEU A 78 -1.21 -2.58 9.76
N CYS A 79 -1.35 -3.43 8.74
CA CYS A 79 -0.23 -4.18 8.18
C CYS A 79 -0.40 -4.37 6.68
N VAL A 80 0.73 -4.34 5.98
CA VAL A 80 0.88 -4.68 4.56
C VAL A 80 2.15 -5.51 4.38
N GLN A 81 2.10 -6.51 3.50
CA GLN A 81 3.24 -7.37 3.19
C GLN A 81 3.21 -7.80 1.73
N TRP A 82 4.28 -7.58 0.99
CA TRP A 82 4.46 -8.16 -0.34
C TRP A 82 4.58 -9.68 -0.25
N SER A 83 4.08 -10.35 -1.27
CA SER A 83 4.34 -11.76 -1.47
C SER A 83 5.82 -11.96 -1.80
N PRO A 84 6.53 -12.89 -1.14
CA PRO A 84 7.90 -13.24 -1.48
C PRO A 84 8.00 -14.14 -2.72
N ASP A 85 6.88 -14.72 -3.16
CA ASP A 85 6.81 -15.65 -4.29
C ASP A 85 6.26 -15.02 -5.59
N LYS A 86 5.49 -13.92 -5.49
CA LYS A 86 4.81 -13.29 -6.61
C LYS A 86 4.97 -11.77 -6.57
N SER A 87 5.64 -11.23 -7.58
CA SER A 87 6.03 -9.82 -7.66
C SER A 87 4.90 -8.79 -7.63
N SER A 88 3.68 -9.16 -8.02
CA SER A 88 2.52 -8.28 -8.06
C SER A 88 1.52 -8.50 -6.93
N VAL A 89 1.73 -9.51 -6.07
CA VAL A 89 0.76 -9.87 -5.02
C VAL A 89 1.19 -9.33 -3.67
N PHE A 90 0.23 -8.88 -2.87
CA PHE A 90 0.47 -8.52 -1.47
C PHE A 90 -0.75 -8.80 -0.60
N GLY A 91 -0.53 -8.91 0.71
CA GLY A 91 -1.56 -9.01 1.72
C GLY A 91 -1.70 -7.72 2.53
N SER A 92 -2.90 -7.50 3.07
CA SER A 92 -3.15 -6.43 4.04
C SER A 92 -4.13 -6.87 5.11
N SER A 93 -4.03 -6.25 6.29
CA SER A 93 -4.99 -6.43 7.38
C SER A 93 -5.32 -5.08 8.03
N ALA A 94 -6.56 -4.93 8.46
CA ALA A 94 -7.05 -3.68 9.04
C ALA A 94 -7.90 -3.93 10.29
N GLU A 95 -8.24 -2.83 10.99
CA GLU A 95 -9.12 -2.83 12.17
C GLU A 95 -10.55 -3.29 11.88
N ASP A 96 -10.95 -3.37 10.61
CA ASP A 96 -12.23 -3.97 10.19
C ASP A 96 -12.25 -5.50 10.39
N GLY A 97 -11.12 -6.07 10.80
CA GLY A 97 -10.90 -7.49 11.04
C GLY A 97 -10.89 -8.31 9.76
N LEU A 98 -10.63 -7.68 8.62
CA LEU A 98 -10.49 -8.36 7.33
C LEU A 98 -9.02 -8.49 6.97
N LEU A 99 -8.67 -9.64 6.41
CA LEU A 99 -7.46 -9.87 5.65
C LEU A 99 -7.82 -9.86 4.17
N ASN A 100 -7.10 -9.06 3.39
CA ASN A 100 -7.26 -8.94 1.95
C ASN A 100 -5.99 -9.39 1.24
N LEU A 101 -6.14 -10.09 0.11
CA LEU A 101 -5.05 -10.35 -0.84
C LEU A 101 -5.34 -9.63 -2.16
N TRP A 102 -4.31 -8.95 -2.64
CA TRP A 102 -4.36 -8.03 -3.77
C TRP A 102 -3.34 -8.44 -4.82
N ASP A 103 -3.65 -8.15 -6.08
CA ASP A 103 -2.80 -8.39 -7.23
C ASP A 103 -2.79 -7.14 -8.11
N CYS A 104 -1.64 -6.46 -8.18
CA CYS A 104 -1.47 -5.23 -8.95
C CYS A 104 -1.76 -5.44 -10.45
N ASP A 105 -1.50 -6.64 -11.00
CA ASP A 105 -1.73 -6.94 -12.42
C ASP A 105 -3.22 -7.11 -12.76
N ARG A 106 -4.09 -7.08 -11.75
CA ARG A 106 -5.55 -7.08 -11.91
C ARG A 106 -6.15 -5.67 -11.85
N VAL A 107 -5.37 -4.65 -11.49
CA VAL A 107 -5.82 -3.26 -11.51
C VAL A 107 -5.96 -2.82 -12.98
N GLY A 108 -7.18 -2.88 -13.51
CA GLY A 108 -7.50 -2.45 -14.89
C GLY A 108 -8.06 -3.54 -15.81
N LYS A 109 -8.10 -4.82 -15.39
CA LYS A 109 -8.82 -5.86 -16.14
C LYS A 109 -10.32 -5.68 -15.92
N LYS A 110 -11.03 -5.13 -16.92
CA LYS A 110 -12.49 -4.99 -16.91
C LYS A 110 -13.11 -6.40 -16.80
N SER A 111 -13.68 -6.74 -15.63
CA SER A 111 -14.65 -7.82 -15.52
C SER A 111 -16.02 -7.26 -15.92
N GLU A 112 -16.71 -7.90 -16.87
CA GLU A 112 -17.96 -7.39 -17.42
C GLU A 112 -19.19 -7.63 -16.54
N HIS A 113 -19.19 -8.52 -15.54
CA HIS A 113 -20.41 -8.83 -14.77
C HIS A 113 -20.21 -8.91 -13.24
N ALA A 114 -21.25 -8.42 -12.52
CA ALA A 114 -21.48 -8.37 -11.07
C ALA A 114 -20.66 -7.36 -10.24
N LEU A 115 -21.23 -6.96 -9.08
CA LEU A 115 -20.70 -6.02 -8.07
C LEU A 115 -19.17 -6.03 -8.07
N LYS A 116 -18.55 -4.98 -8.63
CA LYS A 116 -17.10 -4.97 -8.85
C LYS A 116 -16.40 -4.96 -7.50
N PRO A 117 -15.65 -6.03 -7.15
CA PRO A 117 -14.75 -5.94 -6.01
C PRO A 117 -13.77 -4.80 -6.26
N PRO A 118 -13.19 -4.20 -5.20
CA PRO A 118 -12.21 -3.16 -5.39
C PRO A 118 -11.05 -3.62 -6.27
N ALA A 119 -10.50 -2.69 -7.05
CA ALA A 119 -9.50 -3.02 -8.05
C ALA A 119 -8.31 -3.77 -7.42
N GLY A 120 -7.91 -4.89 -8.03
CA GLY A 120 -6.82 -5.72 -7.52
C GLY A 120 -7.18 -6.72 -6.43
N LEU A 121 -8.30 -6.56 -5.71
CA LEU A 121 -8.73 -7.51 -4.68
C LEU A 121 -9.12 -8.84 -5.32
N PHE A 122 -8.51 -9.94 -4.90
CA PHE A 122 -8.87 -11.26 -5.40
C PHE A 122 -9.19 -12.29 -4.30
N PHE A 123 -8.90 -11.98 -3.04
CA PHE A 123 -9.31 -12.81 -1.92
C PHE A 123 -9.50 -11.94 -0.67
N GLN A 124 -10.49 -12.29 0.14
CA GLN A 124 -10.79 -11.63 1.40
C GLN A 124 -11.22 -12.68 2.42
N HIS A 125 -10.76 -12.55 3.66
CA HIS A 125 -11.12 -13.43 4.75
C HIS A 125 -11.29 -12.65 6.05
N ALA A 126 -12.30 -12.99 6.85
CA ALA A 126 -12.61 -12.30 8.12
C ALA A 126 -12.03 -13.01 9.36
N GLY A 127 -11.23 -14.07 9.14
CA GLY A 127 -10.83 -15.03 10.18
C GLY A 127 -11.98 -16.00 10.55
N HIS A 128 -11.68 -16.96 11.43
CA HIS A 128 -12.74 -17.64 12.19
C HIS A 128 -13.20 -16.69 13.30
N ARG A 129 -14.35 -16.07 13.11
CA ARG A 129 -15.03 -15.28 14.13
C ARG A 129 -16.02 -16.20 14.85
N ASP A 130 -15.49 -17.14 15.62
CA ASP A 130 -16.34 -17.98 16.47
C ASP A 130 -17.04 -17.09 17.49
N LYS A 131 -18.36 -17.22 17.57
CA LYS A 131 -19.17 -16.85 18.73
C LYS A 131 -19.74 -18.12 19.32
#